data_AF-A0A0D2PFE1-F1
#
_entry.id   AF-A0A0D2PFE1-F1
#
_cell.length_a   1.000
_cell.length_b   1.000
_cell.length_c   1.000
_cell.angle_alpha   90.00
_cell.angle_beta   90.00
_cell.angle_gamma   90.00
#
_symmetry.space_group_name_H-M   'P 1'
#
loop_
_entity.id
_entity.type
_entity.pdbx_description
1 polymer ?
#
loop_
_entity_poly.entity_id
_entity_poly.type
_entity_poly.pdbx_seq_one_letter_code
_entity_poly.pdbx_strand_id
1 'polypeptide(L)'
;MTFYDGNSNGEGGEVMPELKVRVEGDDNGVNGKRVTLRQRLLEECEAEERYLLVKEPAFSCIQRRSIWFWVKLGVLFTFIGLLAAVFFRWVGPFLMDKELMPIINWEMTTFSTPMLAVLVFASVALFPTILLPSTPSIWVAGMTFGYGFGFLLIISAAAVGVSLPFFIGSLFLHRIQGWLEKYPKKAAILRAAGEGNWFHQFKAVTLIRISPFPYIIYNYCAVATHVKYGPYILGSLIGMVPEIFVAIYT
;
A
#
# COMPACT_ATOMS: atom_id res chain seq x y z
N MET A 1 -31.41 -57.55 32.70
CA MET A 1 -31.63 -59.01 32.86
C MET A 1 -30.54 -59.69 32.06
N THR A 2 -29.57 -60.47 32.55
CA THR A 2 -29.18 -61.02 33.87
C THR A 2 -27.82 -61.70 33.64
N PHE A 3 -26.82 -61.38 34.49
CA PHE A 3 -25.74 -62.20 35.12
C PHE A 3 -25.08 -63.38 34.34
N TYR A 4 -23.75 -63.60 34.36
CA TYR A 4 -22.93 -63.90 35.55
C TYR A 4 -21.43 -63.56 35.42
N ASP A 5 -20.88 -63.23 36.59
CA ASP A 5 -19.49 -63.08 37.02
C ASP A 5 -18.64 -64.37 36.95
N GLY A 6 -17.32 -64.19 36.84
CA GLY A 6 -16.30 -65.24 36.97
C GLY A 6 -14.93 -64.66 37.31
N ASN A 7 -14.76 -64.27 38.58
CA ASN A 7 -13.55 -63.80 39.26
C ASN A 7 -12.38 -64.81 39.24
N SER A 8 -11.13 -64.37 39.01
CA SER A 8 -9.98 -64.66 39.90
C SER A 8 -8.72 -63.86 39.51
N ASN A 9 -8.12 -63.20 40.50
CA ASN A 9 -6.85 -62.48 40.48
C ASN A 9 -5.65 -63.45 40.56
N GLY A 10 -4.48 -63.05 40.05
CA GLY A 10 -3.19 -63.58 40.54
C GLY A 10 -2.03 -63.57 39.52
N GLU A 11 -1.21 -62.53 39.61
CA GLU A 11 0.23 -62.39 39.33
C GLU A 11 1.01 -63.40 38.43
N GLY A 12 1.79 -62.82 37.50
CA GLY A 12 3.19 -63.21 37.28
C GLY A 12 3.53 -63.89 35.96
N GLY A 13 4.47 -63.31 35.20
CA GLY A 13 5.33 -64.04 34.26
C GLY A 13 5.32 -63.56 32.81
N GLU A 14 6.28 -62.71 32.48
CA GLU A 14 6.85 -62.51 31.13
C GLU A 14 7.14 -63.86 30.43
N VAL A 15 6.64 -64.09 29.21
CA VAL A 15 7.41 -64.69 28.09
C VAL A 15 6.63 -64.64 26.77
N MET A 16 7.26 -64.05 25.75
CA MET A 16 6.86 -64.11 24.34
C MET A 16 6.91 -65.55 23.77
N PRO A 17 6.01 -65.90 22.83
CA PRO A 17 6.32 -66.86 21.80
C PRO A 17 6.44 -66.17 20.43
N GLU A 18 7.64 -66.23 19.86
CA GLU A 18 7.91 -65.92 18.47
C GLU A 18 7.07 -66.78 17.53
N LEU A 19 6.38 -66.13 16.57
CA LEU A 19 5.76 -66.84 15.46
C LEU A 19 6.77 -67.00 14.32
N LYS A 20 7.41 -68.16 14.30
CA LYS A 20 8.33 -68.66 13.28
C LYS A 20 7.56 -68.95 11.97
N VAL A 21 7.56 -68.00 11.04
CA VAL A 21 7.06 -68.23 9.67
C VAL A 21 8.14 -68.96 8.88
N ARG A 22 7.93 -70.26 8.65
CA ARG A 22 8.75 -71.09 7.76
C ARG A 22 8.33 -70.82 6.32
N VAL A 23 9.06 -69.94 5.63
CA VAL A 23 9.02 -69.83 4.17
C VAL A 23 10.13 -70.72 3.62
N GLU A 24 9.73 -71.80 2.96
CA GLU A 24 10.58 -72.62 2.12
C GLU A 24 10.91 -71.79 0.87
N GLY A 25 12.18 -71.40 0.71
CA GLY A 25 12.62 -70.46 -0.31
C GLY A 25 13.99 -70.83 -0.86
N ASP A 26 13.99 -71.23 -2.12
CA ASP A 26 15.12 -71.48 -3.02
C ASP A 26 16.17 -70.33 -2.99
N ASP A 27 17.30 -70.59 -2.34
CA ASP A 27 18.29 -69.58 -1.91
C ASP A 27 19.21 -69.07 -3.05
N ASN A 28 19.20 -69.72 -4.21
CA ASN A 28 20.04 -69.32 -5.35
C ASN A 28 19.40 -68.23 -6.24
N GLY A 29 18.07 -68.09 -6.22
CA GLY A 29 17.35 -67.08 -7.03
C GLY A 29 17.32 -65.68 -6.39
N VAL A 30 17.41 -65.59 -5.06
CA VAL A 30 17.24 -64.35 -4.30
C VAL A 30 18.50 -63.48 -4.35
N ASN A 31 19.69 -64.10 -4.33
CA ASN A 31 20.94 -63.35 -4.42
C ASN A 31 21.16 -62.79 -5.83
N GLY A 32 20.86 -63.59 -6.86
CA GLY A 32 20.84 -63.14 -8.26
C GLY A 32 19.92 -61.95 -8.48
N LYS A 33 18.66 -62.04 -8.03
CA LYS A 33 17.68 -60.92 -8.14
C LYS A 33 18.12 -59.67 -7.40
N ARG A 34 18.75 -59.77 -6.23
CA ARG A 34 19.24 -58.60 -5.48
C ARG A 34 20.40 -57.91 -6.21
N VAL A 35 21.31 -58.66 -6.80
CA VAL A 35 22.40 -58.11 -7.61
C VAL A 35 21.84 -57.43 -8.86
N THR A 36 20.89 -58.07 -9.56
CA THR A 36 20.26 -57.46 -10.75
C THR A 36 19.47 -56.20 -10.41
N LEU A 37 18.80 -56.18 -9.26
CA LEU A 37 17.98 -55.03 -8.83
C LEU A 37 18.86 -53.86 -8.39
N ARG A 38 19.98 -54.12 -7.69
CA ARG A 38 20.98 -53.08 -7.39
C ARG A 38 21.61 -52.51 -8.66
N GLN A 39 21.90 -53.35 -9.65
CA GLN A 39 22.51 -52.91 -10.89
C GLN A 39 21.56 -52.04 -11.70
N ARG A 40 20.26 -52.38 -11.75
CA ARG A 40 19.23 -51.52 -12.35
C ARG A 40 19.04 -50.20 -11.60
N LEU A 41 19.09 -50.21 -10.27
CA LEU A 41 18.97 -48.98 -9.49
C LEU A 41 20.20 -48.07 -9.68
N LEU A 42 21.39 -48.64 -9.84
CA LEU A 42 22.59 -47.87 -10.19
C LEU A 42 22.52 -47.32 -11.62
N GLU A 43 22.04 -48.10 -12.59
CA GLU A 43 21.81 -47.64 -13.96
C GLU A 43 20.73 -46.55 -14.03
N GLU A 44 19.65 -46.66 -13.25
CA GLU A 44 18.63 -45.62 -13.15
C GLU A 44 19.18 -44.36 -12.46
N CYS A 45 20.00 -44.51 -11.41
CA CYS A 45 20.60 -43.38 -10.71
C CYS A 45 21.65 -42.66 -11.59
N GLU A 46 22.49 -43.40 -12.33
CA GLU A 46 23.42 -42.82 -13.30
C GLU A 46 22.68 -42.21 -14.51
N ALA A 47 21.58 -42.82 -14.95
CA ALA A 47 20.74 -42.26 -16.02
C ALA A 47 20.04 -40.97 -15.57
N GLU A 48 19.58 -40.91 -14.32
CA GLU A 48 18.96 -39.73 -13.70
C GLU A 48 19.99 -38.61 -13.48
N GLU A 49 21.21 -38.95 -13.04
CA GLU A 49 22.34 -38.03 -12.90
C GLU A 49 22.81 -37.48 -14.25
N ARG A 50 22.89 -38.33 -15.30
CA ARG A 50 23.15 -37.87 -16.67
C ARG A 50 22.00 -37.02 -17.23
N TYR A 51 20.74 -37.35 -16.91
CA TYR A 51 19.60 -36.53 -17.33
C TYR A 51 19.60 -35.15 -16.67
N LEU A 52 20.04 -35.07 -15.40
CA LEU A 52 20.20 -33.82 -14.67
C LEU A 52 21.39 -33.00 -15.20
N LEU A 53 22.53 -33.62 -15.51
CA LEU A 53 23.69 -32.95 -16.12
C LEU A 53 23.42 -32.44 -17.53
N VAL A 54 22.60 -33.14 -18.33
CA VAL A 54 22.23 -32.72 -19.69
C VAL A 54 21.14 -31.62 -19.69
N LYS A 55 20.41 -31.44 -18.59
CA LYS A 55 19.33 -30.44 -18.46
C LYS A 55 19.82 -29.04 -18.05
N GLU A 56 21.14 -28.80 -18.06
CA GLU A 56 21.71 -27.47 -17.81
C GLU A 56 21.58 -26.38 -18.90
N PRO A 57 20.90 -26.52 -20.07
CA PRO A 57 20.61 -25.34 -20.90
C PRO A 57 19.24 -24.70 -20.62
N ALA A 58 18.41 -25.23 -19.69
CA ALA A 58 17.05 -24.72 -19.48
C ALA A 58 16.95 -23.60 -18.41
N PHE A 59 17.82 -23.58 -17.40
CA PHE A 59 17.80 -22.55 -16.35
C PHE A 59 18.30 -21.18 -16.86
N SER A 60 19.22 -21.19 -17.83
CA SER A 60 19.77 -19.98 -18.45
C SER A 60 18.75 -19.20 -19.29
N CYS A 61 17.79 -19.87 -19.94
CA CYS A 61 16.77 -19.22 -20.77
C CYS A 61 15.68 -18.50 -19.96
N ILE A 62 15.26 -19.05 -18.82
CA ILE A 62 14.24 -18.43 -17.94
C ILE A 62 14.85 -17.21 -17.23
N GLN A 63 16.09 -17.32 -16.75
CA GLN A 63 16.81 -16.24 -16.08
C GLN A 63 17.18 -15.11 -17.04
N ARG A 64 17.58 -15.42 -18.29
CA ARG A 64 17.89 -14.43 -19.33
C ARG A 64 16.67 -13.62 -19.77
N ARG A 65 15.48 -14.25 -19.86
CA ARG A 65 14.21 -13.57 -20.20
C ARG A 65 13.71 -12.66 -19.07
N SER A 66 13.92 -13.07 -17.81
CA SER A 66 13.65 -12.26 -16.62
C SER A 66 14.58 -11.04 -16.53
N ILE A 67 15.88 -11.22 -16.71
CA ILE A 67 16.86 -10.11 -16.70
C ILE A 67 16.56 -9.09 -17.80
N TRP A 68 16.22 -9.54 -19.01
CA TRP A 68 15.84 -8.64 -20.11
C TRP A 68 14.56 -7.84 -19.82
N PHE A 69 13.60 -8.41 -19.08
CA PHE A 69 12.41 -7.69 -18.63
C PHE A 69 12.78 -6.57 -17.64
N TRP A 70 13.64 -6.85 -16.66
CA TRP A 70 14.13 -5.85 -15.70
C TRP A 70 14.99 -4.77 -16.34
N VAL A 71 15.85 -5.13 -17.30
CA VAL A 71 16.62 -4.16 -18.09
C VAL A 71 15.70 -3.27 -18.91
N LYS A 72 14.70 -3.83 -19.59
CA LYS A 72 13.70 -3.06 -20.36
C LYS A 72 12.89 -2.13 -19.46
N LEU A 73 12.53 -2.58 -18.26
CA LEU A 73 11.84 -1.78 -17.25
C LEU A 73 12.73 -0.63 -16.75
N GLY A 74 14.02 -0.88 -16.50
CA GLY A 74 14.99 0.13 -16.09
C GLY A 74 15.22 1.19 -17.17
N VAL A 75 15.35 0.78 -18.43
CA VAL A 75 15.46 1.70 -19.58
C VAL A 75 14.18 2.53 -19.74
N LEU A 76 13.01 1.93 -19.57
CA LEU A 76 11.75 2.67 -19.61
C LEU A 76 11.66 3.69 -18.47
N PHE A 77 12.01 3.31 -17.25
CA PHE A 77 11.93 4.19 -16.09
C PHE A 77 12.93 5.37 -16.18
N THR A 78 14.14 5.11 -16.68
CA THR A 78 15.13 6.16 -16.95
C THR A 78 14.69 7.10 -18.06
N PHE A 79 14.10 6.58 -19.14
CA PHE A 79 13.53 7.41 -20.21
C PHE A 79 12.36 8.27 -19.72
N ILE A 80 11.44 7.69 -18.95
CA ILE A 80 10.34 8.44 -18.29
C ILE A 80 10.89 9.50 -17.34
N GLY A 81 11.89 9.15 -16.53
CA GLY A 81 12.55 10.08 -15.61
C GLY A 81 13.21 11.25 -16.33
N LEU A 82 13.84 10.99 -17.49
CA LEU A 82 14.48 12.01 -18.30
C LEU A 82 13.46 12.91 -18.99
N LEU A 83 12.37 12.35 -19.52
CA LEU A 83 11.24 13.12 -20.03
C LEU A 83 10.60 13.99 -18.95
N ALA A 84 10.39 13.44 -17.75
CA ALA A 84 9.91 14.19 -16.61
C ALA A 84 10.88 15.33 -16.24
N ALA A 85 12.20 15.05 -16.19
CA ALA A 85 13.20 16.08 -15.91
C ALA A 85 13.20 17.21 -16.94
N VAL A 86 13.12 16.90 -18.24
CA VAL A 86 13.01 17.90 -19.30
C VAL A 86 11.71 18.70 -19.16
N PHE A 87 10.60 18.02 -18.89
CA PHE A 87 9.31 18.66 -18.65
C PHE A 87 9.37 19.63 -17.45
N PHE A 88 9.92 19.20 -16.31
CA PHE A 88 10.09 20.05 -15.14
C PHE A 88 11.08 21.21 -15.38
N ARG A 89 12.13 20.98 -16.18
CA ARG A 89 13.15 22.00 -16.48
C ARG A 89 12.65 23.08 -17.45
N TRP A 90 11.79 22.72 -18.40
CA TRP A 90 11.35 23.63 -19.46
C TRP A 90 9.87 24.02 -19.36
N VAL A 91 8.97 23.04 -19.20
CA VAL A 91 7.51 23.29 -19.17
C VAL A 91 7.05 23.83 -17.82
N GLY A 92 7.65 23.33 -16.72
CA GLY A 92 7.40 23.82 -15.36
C GLY A 92 7.57 25.34 -15.22
N PRO A 93 8.79 25.90 -15.44
CA PRO A 93 9.01 27.34 -15.35
C PRO A 93 8.21 28.11 -16.40
N PHE A 94 8.02 27.57 -17.60
CA PHE A 94 7.21 28.24 -18.62
C PHE A 94 5.76 28.47 -18.18
N LEU A 95 5.09 27.47 -17.62
CA LEU A 95 3.71 27.61 -17.14
C LEU A 95 3.62 28.53 -15.91
N MET A 96 4.61 28.47 -15.02
CA MET A 96 4.65 29.33 -13.84
C MET A 96 4.87 30.80 -14.22
N ASP A 97 5.90 31.08 -15.02
CA ASP A 97 6.31 32.45 -15.35
C ASP A 97 5.35 33.14 -16.34
N LYS A 98 4.76 32.37 -17.28
CA LYS A 98 3.92 32.96 -18.33
C LYS A 98 2.44 33.03 -18.01
N GLU A 99 1.89 32.06 -17.28
CA GLU A 99 0.45 31.95 -17.08
C GLU A 99 0.08 32.20 -15.62
N LEU A 100 0.68 31.44 -14.68
CA LEU A 100 0.27 31.48 -13.27
C LEU A 100 0.63 32.78 -12.55
N MET A 101 1.89 33.22 -12.62
CA MET A 101 2.34 34.44 -11.95
C MET A 101 1.62 35.72 -12.42
N PRO A 102 1.42 35.97 -13.74
CA PRO A 102 0.68 37.15 -14.16
C PRO A 102 -0.79 37.09 -13.78
N ILE A 103 -1.43 35.91 -13.77
CA ILE A 103 -2.81 35.76 -13.29
C ILE A 103 -2.90 36.09 -11.80
N ILE A 104 -2.01 35.55 -10.98
CA ILE A 104 -1.95 35.84 -9.54
C ILE A 104 -1.73 37.33 -9.29
N ASN A 105 -0.79 37.95 -10.01
CA ASN A 105 -0.53 39.38 -9.88
C ASN A 105 -1.71 40.25 -10.37
N TRP A 106 -2.36 39.85 -11.46
CA TRP A 106 -3.58 40.50 -11.92
C TRP A 106 -4.69 40.40 -10.88
N GLU A 107 -4.88 39.24 -10.26
CA GLU A 107 -5.87 39.03 -9.20
C GLU A 107 -5.57 39.92 -7.97
N MET A 108 -4.32 39.96 -7.53
CA MET A 108 -3.87 40.79 -6.39
C MET A 108 -4.00 42.29 -6.65
N THR A 109 -3.86 42.74 -7.90
CA THR A 109 -3.97 44.17 -8.26
C THR A 109 -5.40 44.59 -8.60
N THR A 110 -6.24 43.65 -9.07
CA THR A 110 -7.62 43.92 -9.49
C THR A 110 -8.57 43.97 -8.30
N PHE A 111 -8.39 43.11 -7.31
CA PHE A 111 -9.30 43.01 -6.16
C PHE A 111 -8.78 43.75 -4.93
N SER A 112 -9.71 44.29 -4.15
CA SER A 112 -9.38 44.87 -2.85
C SER A 112 -9.00 43.78 -1.85
N THR A 113 -8.17 44.12 -0.86
CA THR A 113 -7.71 43.21 0.19
C THR A 113 -8.83 42.39 0.87
N PRO A 114 -10.00 42.96 1.27
CA PRO A 114 -11.07 42.15 1.86
C PRO A 114 -11.75 41.20 0.85
N MET A 115 -11.90 41.61 -0.41
CA MET A 115 -12.46 40.76 -1.46
C MET A 115 -11.54 39.55 -1.72
N LEU A 116 -10.23 39.81 -1.73
CA LEU A 116 -9.21 38.81 -1.94
C LEU A 116 -9.14 37.80 -0.77
N ALA A 117 -9.38 38.26 0.48
CA ALA A 117 -9.50 37.37 1.63
C ALA A 117 -10.64 36.37 1.45
N VAL A 118 -11.81 36.84 1.01
CA VAL A 118 -12.99 35.99 0.75
C VAL A 118 -12.71 35.01 -0.40
N LEU A 119 -12.08 35.47 -1.47
CA LEU A 119 -11.80 34.65 -2.64
C LEU A 119 -10.76 33.56 -2.36
N VAL A 120 -9.69 33.89 -1.64
CA VAL A 120 -8.71 32.92 -1.14
C VAL A 120 -9.38 31.92 -0.19
N PHE A 121 -10.19 32.40 0.77
CA PHE A 121 -10.89 31.52 1.69
C PHE A 121 -11.81 30.54 0.95
N ALA A 122 -12.62 31.05 0.01
CA ALA A 122 -13.55 30.25 -0.77
C ALA A 122 -12.82 29.23 -1.65
N SER A 123 -11.74 29.62 -2.32
CA SER A 123 -10.95 28.72 -3.16
C SER A 123 -10.27 27.62 -2.34
N VAL A 124 -9.60 27.95 -1.24
CA VAL A 124 -8.97 26.95 -0.35
C VAL A 124 -10.01 26.01 0.27
N ALA A 125 -11.22 26.49 0.56
CA ALA A 125 -12.31 25.67 1.10
C ALA A 125 -12.97 24.77 0.03
N LEU A 126 -13.14 25.24 -1.20
CA LEU A 126 -13.91 24.52 -2.22
C LEU A 126 -13.04 23.64 -3.12
N PHE A 127 -11.82 24.06 -3.46
CA PHE A 127 -10.96 23.36 -4.42
C PHE A 127 -10.66 21.91 -4.02
N PRO A 128 -10.36 21.58 -2.75
CA PRO A 128 -10.18 20.18 -2.33
C PRO A 128 -11.42 19.30 -2.59
N THR A 129 -12.61 19.90 -2.61
CA THR A 129 -13.90 19.21 -2.86
C THR A 129 -14.17 18.95 -4.35
N ILE A 130 -13.47 19.64 -5.24
CA ILE A 130 -13.55 19.45 -6.69
C ILE A 130 -12.24 18.91 -7.28
N LEU A 131 -11.33 18.43 -6.41
CA LEU A 131 -10.01 17.89 -6.77
C LEU A 131 -9.09 18.91 -7.47
N LEU A 132 -9.34 20.20 -7.28
CA LEU A 132 -8.49 21.27 -7.80
C LEU A 132 -7.35 21.61 -6.82
N PRO A 133 -6.17 22.00 -7.32
CA PRO A 133 -5.06 22.42 -6.47
C PRO A 133 -5.34 23.77 -5.82
N SER A 134 -5.26 23.84 -4.50
CA SER A 134 -5.38 25.09 -3.71
C SER A 134 -4.07 25.88 -3.58
N THR A 135 -2.96 25.34 -4.09
CA THR A 135 -1.62 25.93 -3.98
C THR A 135 -1.53 27.38 -4.48
N PRO A 136 -2.10 27.76 -5.65
CA PRO A 136 -2.06 29.15 -6.10
C PRO A 136 -2.73 30.12 -5.11
N SER A 137 -3.89 29.74 -4.57
CA SER A 137 -4.61 30.55 -3.58
C SER A 137 -3.83 30.68 -2.26
N ILE A 138 -3.12 29.64 -1.85
CA ILE A 138 -2.25 29.66 -0.66
C ILE A 138 -1.10 30.66 -0.84
N TRP A 139 -0.49 30.71 -2.03
CA TRP A 139 0.53 31.71 -2.37
C TRP A 139 -0.02 33.13 -2.33
N VAL A 140 -1.18 33.36 -2.94
CA VAL A 140 -1.88 34.65 -2.89
C VAL A 140 -2.13 35.08 -1.44
N ALA A 141 -2.55 34.15 -0.57
CA ALA A 141 -2.76 34.44 0.84
C ALA A 141 -1.46 34.86 1.55
N GLY A 142 -0.37 34.14 1.27
CA GLY A 142 0.96 34.40 1.83
C GLY A 142 1.51 35.76 1.39
N MET A 143 1.45 36.05 0.09
CA MET A 143 1.94 37.30 -0.50
C MET A 143 1.11 38.52 -0.04
N THR A 144 -0.21 38.37 0.12
CA THR A 144 -1.10 39.52 0.41
C THR A 144 -1.27 39.78 1.91
N PHE A 145 -1.44 38.74 2.73
CA PHE A 145 -1.75 38.87 4.16
C PHE A 145 -0.53 38.58 5.06
N GLY A 146 0.59 38.16 4.47
CA GLY A 146 1.80 37.77 5.19
C GLY A 146 1.66 36.43 5.91
N TYR A 147 2.75 36.02 6.57
CA TYR A 147 2.86 34.69 7.18
C TYR A 147 1.83 34.42 8.29
N GLY A 148 1.58 35.40 9.16
CA GLY A 148 0.69 35.21 10.31
C GLY A 148 -0.79 35.14 9.91
N PHE A 149 -1.31 36.22 9.33
CA PHE A 149 -2.72 36.29 8.94
C PHE A 149 -3.04 35.38 7.76
N GLY A 150 -2.12 35.22 6.80
CA GLY A 150 -2.26 34.26 5.71
C GLY A 150 -2.40 32.83 6.23
N PHE A 151 -1.54 32.42 7.18
CA PHE A 151 -1.66 31.10 7.82
C PHE A 151 -3.00 30.90 8.51
N LEU A 152 -3.48 31.87 9.30
CA LEU A 152 -4.77 31.80 9.98
C LEU A 152 -5.95 31.70 9.00
N LEU A 153 -5.88 32.43 7.89
CA LEU A 153 -6.87 32.36 6.82
C LEU A 153 -6.85 30.98 6.16
N ILE A 154 -5.68 30.47 5.79
CA ILE A 154 -5.53 29.17 5.13
C ILE A 154 -5.97 28.03 6.04
N ILE A 155 -5.56 28.01 7.32
CA ILE A 155 -5.90 26.90 8.23
C ILE A 155 -7.40 26.85 8.52
N SER A 156 -8.05 28.02 8.63
CA SER A 156 -9.51 28.10 8.81
C SER A 156 -10.28 27.69 7.55
N ALA A 157 -9.82 28.11 6.36
CA ALA A 157 -10.40 27.67 5.09
C ALA A 157 -10.18 26.18 4.85
N ALA A 158 -8.99 25.66 5.16
CA ALA A 158 -8.63 24.25 5.04
C ALA A 158 -9.51 23.37 5.95
N ALA A 159 -9.88 23.85 7.15
CA ALA A 159 -10.83 23.17 8.01
C ALA A 159 -12.15 22.90 7.28
N VAL A 160 -12.69 23.91 6.59
CA VAL A 160 -13.89 23.75 5.75
C VAL A 160 -13.61 22.81 4.58
N GLY A 161 -12.47 22.97 3.91
CA GLY A 161 -12.13 22.19 2.72
C GLY A 161 -11.82 20.71 2.96
N VAL A 162 -11.41 20.31 4.16
CA VAL A 162 -11.32 18.89 4.53
C VAL A 162 -12.65 18.34 5.04
N SER A 163 -13.50 19.18 5.61
CA SER A 163 -14.80 18.76 6.14
C SER A 163 -15.82 18.50 5.05
N LEU A 164 -15.87 19.33 4.00
CA LEU A 164 -16.82 19.15 2.89
C LEU A 164 -16.70 17.75 2.24
N PRO A 165 -15.52 17.30 1.78
CA PRO A 165 -15.36 15.97 1.21
C PRO A 165 -15.63 14.84 2.22
N PHE A 166 -15.37 15.06 3.51
CA PHE A 166 -15.69 14.09 4.55
C PHE A 166 -17.20 13.85 4.59
N PHE A 167 -18.00 14.91 4.72
CA PHE A 167 -19.45 14.77 4.72
C PHE A 167 -20.00 14.24 3.38
N ILE A 168 -19.46 14.68 2.24
CA ILE A 168 -19.83 14.13 0.94
C ILE A 168 -19.49 12.64 0.85
N GLY A 169 -18.32 12.23 1.31
CA GLY A 169 -17.88 10.83 1.36
C GLY A 169 -18.80 9.96 2.23
N SER A 170 -19.41 10.54 3.27
CA SER A 170 -20.40 9.84 4.10
C SER A 170 -21.65 9.43 3.32
N LEU A 171 -22.08 10.24 2.33
CA LEU A 171 -23.25 9.95 1.49
C LEU A 171 -22.97 8.84 0.48
N PHE A 172 -21.72 8.72 0.01
CA PHE A 172 -21.32 7.73 -1.00
C PHE A 172 -20.57 6.52 -0.42
N LEU A 173 -20.73 6.26 0.88
CA LEU A 173 -19.96 5.27 1.64
C LEU A 173 -19.95 3.88 0.99
N HIS A 174 -21.11 3.40 0.53
CA HIS A 174 -21.23 2.08 -0.09
C HIS A 174 -20.47 1.96 -1.42
N ARG A 175 -20.48 3.03 -2.23
CA ARG A 175 -19.71 3.10 -3.50
C ARG A 175 -18.21 3.15 -3.23
N ILE A 176 -17.79 3.92 -2.22
CA ILE A 176 -16.38 4.05 -1.84
C ILE A 176 -15.84 2.73 -1.30
N GLN A 177 -16.60 2.03 -0.45
CA GLN A 177 -16.21 0.72 0.08
C GLN A 177 -16.00 -0.30 -1.04
N GLY A 178 -16.93 -0.42 -1.99
CA GLY A 178 -16.77 -1.32 -3.14
C GLY A 178 -15.62 -0.93 -4.08
N TRP A 179 -15.28 0.36 -4.20
CA TRP A 179 -14.09 0.79 -4.93
C TRP A 179 -12.79 0.43 -4.18
N LEU A 180 -12.80 0.60 -2.85
CA LEU A 180 -11.65 0.36 -1.99
C LEU A 180 -11.29 -1.13 -1.93
N GLU A 181 -12.27 -2.03 -2.05
CA GLU A 181 -12.05 -3.48 -2.16
C GLU A 181 -11.22 -3.90 -3.38
N LYS A 182 -11.25 -3.12 -4.48
CA LYS A 182 -10.39 -3.35 -5.65
C LYS A 182 -8.90 -3.09 -5.37
N TYR A 183 -8.58 -2.37 -4.29
CA TYR A 183 -7.23 -1.98 -3.90
C TYR A 183 -6.93 -2.33 -2.43
N PRO A 184 -6.82 -3.64 -2.10
CA PRO A 184 -6.77 -4.10 -0.70
C PRO A 184 -5.58 -3.55 0.09
N LYS A 185 -4.43 -3.31 -0.55
CA LYS A 185 -3.25 -2.73 0.11
C LYS A 185 -3.50 -1.29 0.60
N LYS A 186 -4.15 -0.47 -0.24
CA LYS A 186 -4.51 0.92 0.13
C LYS A 186 -5.65 0.94 1.14
N ALA A 187 -6.62 0.04 0.95
CA ALA A 187 -7.72 -0.18 1.89
C ALA A 187 -7.25 -0.49 3.31
N ALA A 188 -6.23 -1.33 3.44
CA ALA A 188 -5.70 -1.73 4.75
C ALA A 188 -5.13 -0.53 5.53
N ILE A 189 -4.33 0.31 4.88
CA ILE A 189 -3.77 1.54 5.50
C ILE A 189 -4.91 2.47 5.95
N LEU A 190 -5.91 2.62 5.09
CA LEU A 190 -7.06 3.45 5.32
C LEU A 190 -7.91 2.93 6.49
N ARG A 191 -8.22 1.63 6.52
CA ARG A 191 -8.97 0.97 7.61
C ARG A 191 -8.22 1.02 8.92
N ALA A 192 -6.90 0.76 8.91
CA ALA A 192 -6.05 0.86 10.09
C ALA A 192 -6.06 2.28 10.69
N ALA A 193 -6.24 3.32 9.87
CA ALA A 193 -6.37 4.69 10.37
C ALA A 193 -7.67 4.95 11.16
N GLY A 194 -8.71 4.15 10.92
CA GLY A 194 -9.97 4.20 11.67
C GLY A 194 -10.02 3.30 12.89
N GLU A 195 -9.05 2.39 13.05
CA GLU A 195 -8.99 1.49 14.20
C GLU A 195 -8.47 2.20 15.46
N GLY A 196 -8.93 1.73 16.63
CA GLY A 196 -8.45 2.20 17.94
C GLY A 196 -9.17 3.41 18.52
N ASN A 197 -8.56 3.99 19.57
CA ASN A 197 -9.14 5.12 20.32
C ASN A 197 -9.02 6.45 19.55
N TRP A 198 -9.77 7.46 19.99
CA TRP A 198 -9.81 8.81 19.42
C TRP A 198 -8.40 9.40 19.15
N PHE A 199 -7.46 9.22 20.06
CA PHE A 199 -6.08 9.71 19.90
C PHE A 199 -5.26 8.92 18.85
N HIS A 200 -5.51 7.63 18.70
CA HIS A 200 -4.86 6.80 17.69
C HIS A 200 -5.32 7.21 16.28
N GLN A 201 -6.63 7.42 16.12
CA GLN A 201 -7.20 7.93 14.88
C GLN A 201 -6.60 9.29 14.52
N PHE A 202 -6.49 10.20 15.50
CA PHE A 202 -5.87 11.51 15.31
C PHE A 202 -4.43 11.38 14.80
N LYS A 203 -3.61 10.58 15.49
CA LYS A 203 -2.21 10.35 15.10
C LYS A 203 -2.10 9.72 13.71
N ALA A 204 -2.95 8.75 13.39
CA ALA A 204 -2.98 8.11 12.08
C ALA A 204 -3.32 9.10 10.96
N VAL A 205 -4.34 9.94 11.17
CA VAL A 205 -4.72 11.00 10.21
C VAL A 205 -3.56 11.97 9.98
N THR A 206 -2.93 12.46 11.05
CA THR A 206 -1.78 13.37 10.96
C THR A 206 -0.63 12.74 10.19
N LEU A 207 -0.31 11.48 10.46
CA LEU A 207 0.75 10.76 9.76
C LEU A 207 0.44 10.56 8.27
N ILE A 208 -0.81 10.24 7.93
CA ILE A 208 -1.24 10.12 6.54
C ILE A 208 -1.06 11.45 5.79
N ARG A 209 -1.38 12.57 6.42
CA ARG A 209 -1.22 13.91 5.83
C ARG A 209 0.23 14.29 5.59
N ILE A 210 1.12 13.95 6.51
CA ILE A 210 2.56 14.21 6.39
C ILE A 210 3.19 13.26 5.36
N SER A 211 2.64 12.06 5.20
CA SER A 211 3.11 11.09 4.21
C SER A 211 2.82 11.57 2.77
N PRO A 212 3.57 11.10 1.76
CA PRO A 212 3.30 11.40 0.34
C PRO A 212 2.04 10.69 -0.20
N PHE A 213 1.11 10.31 0.67
CA PHE A 213 -0.15 9.68 0.29
C PHE A 213 -1.07 10.72 -0.35
N PRO A 214 -1.77 10.41 -1.46
CA PRO A 214 -2.66 11.35 -2.12
C PRO A 214 -3.83 11.75 -1.21
N TYR A 215 -3.68 12.92 -0.57
CA TYR A 215 -4.58 13.39 0.48
C TYR A 215 -6.00 13.66 -0.03
N ILE A 216 -6.13 14.02 -1.32
CA ILE A 216 -7.41 14.26 -1.96
C ILE A 216 -8.29 13.01 -1.88
N ILE A 217 -7.72 11.82 -2.10
CA ILE A 217 -8.44 10.54 -2.00
C ILE A 217 -8.82 10.28 -0.54
N TYR A 218 -7.89 10.57 0.38
CA TYR A 218 -8.11 10.38 1.82
C TYR A 218 -9.27 11.23 2.35
N ASN A 219 -9.44 12.47 1.88
CA ASN A 219 -10.53 13.36 2.31
C ASN A 219 -11.93 12.71 2.15
N TYR A 220 -12.17 11.98 1.05
CA TYR A 220 -13.44 11.27 0.83
C TYR A 220 -13.50 9.92 1.53
N CYS A 221 -12.37 9.22 1.60
CA CYS A 221 -12.34 7.87 2.13
C CYS A 221 -12.30 7.81 3.66
N ALA A 222 -11.95 8.91 4.34
CA ALA A 222 -11.84 8.95 5.80
C ALA A 222 -13.13 8.51 6.52
N VAL A 223 -14.31 8.84 5.96
CA VAL A 223 -15.58 8.35 6.52
C VAL A 223 -15.78 6.86 6.26
N ALA A 224 -15.45 6.40 5.06
CA ALA A 224 -15.55 4.98 4.71
C ALA A 224 -14.64 4.09 5.57
N THR A 225 -13.64 4.69 6.22
CA THR A 225 -12.73 4.03 7.16
C THR A 225 -13.17 4.09 8.62
N HIS A 226 -14.38 4.57 8.93
CA HIS A 226 -14.89 4.70 10.31
C HIS A 226 -14.08 5.65 11.22
N VAL A 227 -13.31 6.58 10.64
CA VAL A 227 -12.62 7.61 11.42
C VAL A 227 -13.66 8.61 11.94
N LYS A 228 -13.60 8.94 13.24
CA LYS A 228 -14.46 9.97 13.82
C LYS A 228 -14.11 11.35 13.25
N TYR A 229 -15.09 12.23 13.11
CA TYR A 229 -14.87 13.57 12.56
C TYR A 229 -13.88 14.41 13.39
N GLY A 230 -13.94 14.35 14.73
CA GLY A 230 -13.06 15.11 15.61
C GLY A 230 -11.56 14.80 15.41
N PRO A 231 -11.13 13.54 15.52
CA PRO A 231 -9.75 13.13 15.21
C PRO A 231 -9.34 13.45 13.78
N TYR A 232 -10.27 13.30 12.82
CA TYR A 232 -10.03 13.61 11.42
C TYR A 232 -9.70 15.08 11.19
N ILE A 233 -10.53 16.01 11.69
CA ILE A 233 -10.31 17.43 11.44
C ILE A 233 -9.07 17.93 12.17
N LEU A 234 -8.88 17.56 13.44
CA LEU A 234 -7.70 17.97 14.20
C LEU A 234 -6.42 17.41 13.60
N GLY A 235 -6.42 16.12 13.23
CA GLY A 235 -5.27 15.48 12.63
C GLY A 235 -4.95 16.04 11.25
N SER A 236 -5.98 16.41 10.49
CA SER A 236 -5.81 17.05 9.18
C SER A 236 -5.21 18.44 9.31
N LEU A 237 -5.75 19.28 10.21
CA LEU A 237 -5.23 20.63 10.42
C LEU A 237 -3.78 20.60 10.87
N ILE A 238 -3.45 19.77 11.87
CA ILE A 238 -2.08 19.64 12.38
C ILE A 238 -1.14 19.06 11.31
N GLY A 239 -1.59 18.04 10.57
CA GLY A 239 -0.81 17.43 9.50
C GLY A 239 -0.55 18.33 8.30
N MET A 240 -1.41 19.32 8.05
CA MET A 240 -1.26 20.32 6.97
C MET A 240 -0.34 21.47 7.35
N VAL A 241 -0.05 21.70 8.63
CA VAL A 241 0.79 22.83 9.07
C VAL A 241 2.14 22.89 8.32
N PRO A 242 2.93 21.80 8.21
CA PRO A 242 4.21 21.84 7.50
C PRO A 242 4.04 22.20 6.02
N GLU A 243 3.02 21.66 5.36
CA GLU A 243 2.72 21.93 3.95
C GLU A 243 2.36 23.40 3.74
N ILE A 244 1.50 23.96 4.59
CA ILE A 244 1.08 25.36 4.52
C ILE A 244 2.29 26.28 4.73
N PHE A 245 3.16 25.99 5.69
CA PHE A 245 4.38 26.77 5.88
C PHE A 245 5.26 26.74 4.63
N VAL A 246 5.57 25.57 4.08
CA VAL A 246 6.38 25.45 2.87
C VAL A 246 5.77 26.26 1.72
N ALA A 247 4.44 26.16 1.54
CA ALA A 247 3.76 26.86 0.47
C ALA A 247 3.79 28.39 0.64
N ILE A 248 3.64 28.92 1.86
CA ILE A 248 3.70 30.37 2.11
C ILE A 248 5.14 30.92 1.95
N TYR A 249 6.17 30.09 2.17
CA TYR A 249 7.58 30.47 2.05
C TYR A 249 8.19 30.31 0.64
N THR A 250 7.47 29.70 -0.29
CA THR A 250 7.93 29.45 -1.66
C THR A 250 7.50 30.58 -2.57
#